data_AF-A0A7W7KCL8-F1
#
_entry.id   AF-A0A7W7KCL8-F1
#
_cell.length_a   1.000
_cell.length_b   1.000
_cell.length_c   1.000
_cell.angle_alpha   90.00
_cell.angle_beta   90.00
_cell.angle_gamma   90.00
#
_symmetry.space_group_name_H-M   'P 1'
#
loop_
_entity.id
_entity.type
_entity.pdbx_description
1 polymer ?
#
loop_
_entity_poly.entity_id
_entity_poly.type
_entity_poly.pdbx_seq_one_letter_code
_entity_poly.pdbx_strand_id
1 'polypeptide(L)'
;MDNAEHDVLTYMTFPDQHVVKLHSTNPLERLNKEVKRRADVVGIFPNEDSIIRLIGAVLLEQNDEYQLQKRYMQIEGMAALATPQIEENQTLRITPKAA
;
A
#
# COMPACT_ATOMS: atom_id res chain seq x y z
N MET A 1 26.44 -7.49 5.31
CA MET A 1 25.43 -8.10 4.41
C MET A 1 24.59 -9.11 5.17
N ASP A 2 25.17 -9.85 6.11
CA ASP A 2 24.52 -10.91 6.90
C ASP A 2 23.27 -10.48 7.68
N ASN A 3 23.14 -9.20 8.06
CA ASN A 3 21.98 -8.71 8.80
C ASN A 3 20.71 -8.51 7.94
N ALA A 4 20.79 -8.54 6.61
CA ALA A 4 19.63 -8.34 5.72
C ALA A 4 18.91 -9.65 5.37
N GLU A 5 19.49 -10.80 5.72
CA GLU A 5 18.94 -12.12 5.41
C GLU A 5 17.51 -12.28 5.95
N HIS A 6 17.30 -11.88 7.21
CA HIS A 6 15.98 -11.98 7.85
C HIS A 6 14.94 -11.10 7.15
N ASP A 7 15.29 -9.86 6.82
CA ASP A 7 14.40 -8.92 6.13
C ASP A 7 14.01 -9.42 4.74
N VAL A 8 14.97 -9.98 4.00
CA VAL A 8 14.74 -10.50 2.65
C VAL A 8 13.97 -11.82 2.67
N LEU A 9 14.20 -12.71 3.64
CA LEU A 9 13.52 -14.01 3.69
C LEU A 9 12.14 -13.96 4.36
N THR A 10 11.76 -12.86 5.01
CA THR A 10 10.46 -12.72 5.67
C THR A 10 9.28 -13.00 4.73
N TYR A 11 9.37 -12.67 3.44
CA TYR A 11 8.27 -12.95 2.52
C TYR A 11 7.98 -14.46 2.33
N MET A 12 8.96 -15.34 2.62
CA MET A 12 8.78 -16.79 2.52
C MET A 12 7.80 -17.36 3.57
N THR A 13 7.44 -16.57 4.60
CA THR A 13 6.44 -16.98 5.58
C THR A 13 5.00 -16.76 5.09
N PHE A 14 4.81 -16.09 3.94
CA PHE A 14 3.49 -15.84 3.38
C PHE A 14 2.89 -17.11 2.72
N PRO A 15 1.56 -17.29 2.73
CA PRO A 15 0.91 -18.36 1.99
C PRO A 15 1.26 -18.34 0.50
N ASP A 16 1.38 -19.51 -0.12
CA ASP A 16 1.75 -19.67 -1.54
C ASP A 16 0.92 -18.81 -2.51
N GLN A 17 -0.37 -18.65 -2.22
CA GLN A 17 -1.30 -17.80 -2.99
C GLN A 17 -0.91 -16.29 -3.01
N HIS A 18 -0.08 -15.85 -2.07
CA HIS A 18 0.39 -14.47 -1.92
C HIS A 18 1.82 -14.27 -2.40
N VAL A 19 2.66 -15.30 -2.34
CA VAL A 19 4.08 -15.24 -2.76
C VAL A 19 4.21 -14.76 -4.21
N VAL A 20 3.40 -15.29 -5.13
CA VAL A 20 3.40 -14.86 -6.55
C VAL A 20 3.09 -13.37 -6.71
N LYS A 21 2.25 -12.80 -5.83
CA LYS A 21 1.88 -11.38 -5.84
C LYS A 21 2.98 -10.52 -5.23
N LEU A 22 3.61 -10.98 -4.15
CA LEU A 22 4.73 -10.30 -3.48
C LEU A 22 5.97 -10.20 -4.37
N HIS A 23 6.22 -11.21 -5.21
CA HIS A 23 7.33 -11.18 -6.17
C HIS A 23 7.11 -10.25 -7.36
N SER A 24 5.87 -9.86 -7.65
CA SER A 24 5.57 -9.07 -8.84
C SER A 24 5.72 -7.57 -8.57
N THR A 25 6.48 -6.89 -9.41
CA THR A 25 6.56 -5.42 -9.43
C THR A 25 5.44 -4.77 -10.26
N ASN A 26 4.65 -5.56 -10.99
CA ASN A 26 3.60 -5.06 -11.89
C ASN A 26 2.60 -4.10 -11.21
N PRO A 27 2.11 -4.33 -9.97
CA PRO A 27 1.19 -3.40 -9.32
C PRO A 27 1.82 -2.02 -9.08
N LEU A 28 3.09 -1.99 -8.67
CA LEU A 28 3.82 -0.77 -8.42
C LEU A 28 4.14 -0.04 -9.73
N GLU A 29 4.57 -0.77 -10.76
CA GLU A 29 4.83 -0.21 -12.08
C GLU A 29 3.57 0.41 -12.69
N ARG A 30 2.42 -0.26 -12.57
CA ARG A 30 1.13 0.23 -13.05
C ARG A 30 0.70 1.49 -12.29
N LEU A 31 0.84 1.50 -10.97
CA LEU A 31 0.54 2.67 -10.15
C LEU A 31 1.44 3.86 -10.51
N ASN A 32 2.75 3.64 -10.65
CA ASN A 32 3.70 4.69 -11.05
C ASN A 32 3.38 5.24 -12.44
N LYS A 33 2.99 4.37 -13.38
CA LYS A 33 2.54 4.79 -14.71
C LYS A 33 1.28 5.66 -14.65
N GLU A 34 0.33 5.33 -13.77
CA GLU A 34 -0.90 6.11 -13.62
C GLU A 34 -0.64 7.48 -12.96
N VAL A 35 0.18 7.52 -11.91
CA VAL A 35 0.65 8.78 -11.30
C VAL A 35 1.30 9.66 -12.36
N LYS A 36 2.22 9.11 -13.15
CA LYS A 36 2.88 9.84 -14.24
C LYS A 36 1.87 10.36 -15.26
N ARG A 37 0.95 9.51 -15.74
CA ARG A 37 -0.08 9.88 -16.73
C ARG A 37 -0.95 11.05 -16.25
N ARG A 38 -1.37 11.07 -14.98
CA ARG A 38 -2.18 12.18 -14.44
C ARG A 38 -1.37 13.43 -14.17
N ALA A 39 -0.12 13.30 -13.74
CA ALA A 39 0.79 14.43 -13.58
C ALA A 39 1.11 15.10 -14.92
N ASP A 40 1.27 14.31 -15.99
CA ASP A 40 1.54 14.81 -17.35
C ASP A 40 0.40 15.72 -17.87
N VAL A 41 -0.85 15.50 -17.45
CA VAL A 41 -2.00 16.37 -17.81
C VAL A 41 -1.91 17.74 -17.14
N VAL A 42 -1.40 17.81 -15.90
CA VAL A 42 -1.24 19.07 -15.17
C VAL A 42 -0.02 19.85 -15.67
N GLY A 43 1.06 19.15 -16.02
CA GLY A 43 2.30 19.73 -16.54
C GLY A 43 3.14 20.43 -15.46
N ILE A 44 2.67 21.57 -14.94
CA ILE A 44 3.36 22.37 -13.91
C ILE A 44 2.46 22.55 -12.70
N PHE A 45 2.99 22.23 -11.52
CA PHE A 45 2.27 22.38 -10.26
C PHE A 45 2.62 23.71 -9.57
N PRO A 46 1.65 24.39 -8.94
CA PRO A 46 1.88 25.67 -8.28
C PRO A 46 2.64 25.56 -6.94
N ASN A 47 2.64 24.38 -6.31
CA ASN A 47 3.38 24.06 -5.09
C ASN A 47 3.43 22.53 -4.86
N GLU A 48 4.22 22.11 -3.86
CA GLU A 48 4.38 20.70 -3.47
C GLU A 48 3.06 20.08 -2.94
N ASP A 49 2.29 20.82 -2.15
CA ASP A 49 1.00 20.34 -1.62
C ASP A 49 0.01 19.96 -2.73
N SER A 50 0.11 20.61 -3.90
CA SER A 50 -0.76 20.33 -5.04
C SER A 50 -0.42 18.99 -5.72
N ILE A 51 0.87 18.65 -5.84
CA ILE A 51 1.26 17.34 -6.39
C ILE A 51 1.02 16.21 -5.38
N ILE A 52 1.26 16.45 -4.09
CA ILE A 52 0.95 15.48 -3.03
C ILE A 52 -0.53 15.13 -3.03
N ARG A 53 -1.42 16.12 -3.19
CA ARG A 53 -2.87 15.88 -3.29
C ARG A 53 -3.24 15.02 -4.50
N LEU A 54 -2.63 15.25 -5.67
CA LEU A 54 -2.88 14.42 -6.85
C LEU A 54 -2.43 12.98 -6.61
N ILE A 55 -1.20 12.79 -6.13
CA ILE A 55 -0.65 11.45 -5.85
C ILE A 55 -1.53 10.75 -4.80
N GLY A 56 -1.90 11.44 -3.72
CA GLY A 56 -2.78 10.93 -2.68
C GLY A 56 -4.14 10.49 -3.23
N ALA A 57 -4.76 11.29 -4.12
CA ALA A 57 -6.02 10.92 -4.76
C ALA A 57 -5.89 9.65 -5.62
N VAL A 58 -4.79 9.50 -6.39
CA VAL A 58 -4.53 8.28 -7.18
C VAL A 58 -4.33 7.06 -6.29
N LEU A 59 -3.59 7.22 -5.18
CA LEU A 59 -3.36 6.15 -4.22
C LEU A 59 -4.67 5.69 -3.56
N LEU A 60 -5.54 6.63 -3.18
CA LEU A 60 -6.84 6.32 -2.60
C LEU A 60 -7.73 5.56 -3.59
N GLU A 61 -7.82 6.03 -4.84
CA GLU A 61 -8.59 5.35 -5.88
C GLU A 61 -8.06 3.92 -6.13
N GLN A 62 -6.74 3.74 -6.20
CA GLN A 62 -6.15 2.43 -6.41
C GLN A 62 -6.35 1.50 -5.22
N ASN A 63 -6.30 2.02 -3.99
CA ASN A 63 -6.59 1.28 -2.77
C ASN A 63 -8.03 0.78 -2.76
N ASP A 64 -8.99 1.64 -3.11
CA ASP A 64 -10.40 1.27 -3.16
C ASP A 64 -10.67 0.19 -4.20
N GLU A 65 -10.06 0.27 -5.39
CA GLU A 65 -10.16 -0.79 -6.42
C GLU A 65 -9.62 -2.13 -5.90
N TYR A 66 -8.47 -2.10 -5.22
CA TYR A 66 -7.83 -3.28 -4.63
C TYR A 66 -8.55 -3.85 -3.41
N GLN A 67 -9.46 -3.11 -2.76
CA GLN A 67 -10.26 -3.60 -1.63
C GLN A 67 -11.63 -4.12 -2.07
N LEU A 68 -12.27 -3.43 -3.03
CA LEU A 68 -13.68 -3.62 -3.36
C LEU A 68 -13.92 -4.45 -4.61
N GLN A 69 -13.22 -4.16 -5.71
CA GLN A 69 -13.54 -4.75 -7.03
C GLN A 69 -12.65 -5.93 -7.39
N LYS A 70 -11.37 -5.91 -6.99
CA LYS A 70 -10.39 -6.94 -7.30
C LYS A 70 -9.46 -7.12 -6.11
N ARG A 71 -9.98 -7.73 -5.04
CA ARG A 71 -9.21 -7.96 -3.81
C ARG A 71 -7.83 -8.53 -4.14
N TYR A 72 -6.80 -7.68 -4.06
CA TYR A 72 -5.49 -8.04 -4.58
C TYR A 72 -4.85 -9.10 -3.68
N MET A 73 -5.02 -9.01 -2.36
CA MET A 73 -4.64 -10.04 -1.39
C MET A 73 -5.89 -10.55 -0.67
N GLN A 74 -6.22 -11.82 -0.88
CA GLN A 74 -7.37 -12.48 -0.26
C GLN A 74 -7.24 -12.54 1.26
N ILE A 75 -8.34 -12.33 1.98
CA ILE A 75 -8.33 -12.30 3.46
C ILE A 75 -8.03 -13.69 4.02
N GLU A 76 -8.54 -14.72 3.35
CA GLU A 76 -8.43 -16.12 3.77
C GLU A 76 -6.97 -16.57 3.87
N GLY A 77 -6.12 -16.11 2.94
CA GLY A 77 -4.67 -16.35 3.03
C GLY A 77 -4.02 -15.56 4.14
N MET A 78 -4.39 -14.29 4.30
CA MET A 78 -3.88 -13.44 5.38
C MET A 78 -4.28 -13.94 6.77
N ALA A 79 -5.42 -14.63 6.92
CA ALA A 79 -5.84 -15.21 8.19
C ALA A 79 -4.86 -16.27 8.73
N ALA A 80 -4.15 -16.98 7.83
CA ALA A 80 -3.11 -17.94 8.23
C ALA A 80 -1.86 -17.25 8.82
N LEU A 81 -1.68 -15.95 8.57
CA LEU A 81 -0.60 -15.12 9.12
C LEU A 81 -0.99 -14.42 10.42
N ALA A 82 -2.29 -14.39 10.74
CA ALA A 82 -2.79 -13.77 11.96
C ALA A 82 -2.36 -14.61 13.17
N THR A 83 -1.23 -14.26 13.77
CA THR A 83 -0.97 -14.62 15.16
C THR A 83 -2.03 -13.92 16.02
N PRO A 84 -2.66 -14.56 17.03
CA PRO A 84 -3.54 -13.86 17.94
C PRO A 84 -2.73 -12.77 18.65
N GLN A 85 -2.81 -11.54 18.14
CA GLN A 85 -2.26 -10.36 18.77
C GLN A 85 -3.21 -10.02 19.91
N ILE A 86 -2.75 -10.26 21.14
CA ILE A 86 -3.35 -9.64 22.33
C ILE A 86 -3.26 -8.13 22.10
N GLU A 87 -4.41 -7.48 21.99
CA GLU A 87 -4.53 -6.06 21.68
C GLU A 87 -3.84 -5.20 22.75
N GLU A 88 -2.73 -4.54 22.39
CA GLU A 88 -2.45 -3.21 22.94
C GLU A 88 -2.92 -2.18 21.92
N ASN A 89 -4.22 -1.91 22.01
CA ASN A 89 -4.96 -0.95 21.22
C ASN A 89 -4.48 0.48 21.56
N GLN A 90 -3.34 0.92 21.00
CA GLN A 90 -2.97 2.33 21.03
C GLN A 90 -3.80 3.05 19.96
N THR A 91 -5.02 3.40 20.36
CA THR A 91 -5.95 4.23 19.59
C THR A 91 -5.18 5.46 19.09
N LEU A 92 -4.97 5.58 17.78
CA LEU A 92 -4.42 6.79 17.16
C LEU A 92 -5.42 7.93 17.40
N ARG A 93 -5.22 8.67 18.49
CA ARG A 93 -5.99 9.87 18.83
C ARG A 93 -5.64 10.99 17.86
N ILE A 94 -6.24 10.96 16.67
CA ILE A 94 -6.42 12.16 15.85
C ILE A 94 -7.52 13.01 16.49
N THR A 95 -7.18 13.79 17.51
CA THR A 95 -8.03 14.91 17.91
C THR A 95 -7.82 16.07 16.94
N PRO A 96 -8.86 16.59 16.26
CA PRO A 96 -8.74 17.88 15.60
C PRO A 96 -8.67 18.96 16.69
N LYS A 97 -7.54 19.65 16.79
CA LYS A 97 -7.42 20.84 17.62
C LYS A 97 -8.12 21.98 16.90
N ALA A 98 -9.36 22.27 17.28
CA ALA A 98 -10.05 23.49 16.88
C ALA A 98 -9.37 24.70 17.56
N ALA A 99 -9.26 25.80 16.81
CA ALA A 99 -8.77 27.10 17.25
C ALA A 99 -9.75 27.80 18.21
#